data_AF-A0A558R6R2-F1
#
_entry.id   AF-A0A558R6R2-F1
#
_cell.length_a   1.000
_cell.length_b   1.000
_cell.length_c   1.000
_cell.angle_alpha   90.00
_cell.angle_beta   90.00
_cell.angle_gamma   90.00
#
_symmetry.space_group_name_H-M   'P 1'
#
loop_
_entity.id
_entity.type
_entity.pdbx_description
1 polymer ?
#
loop_
_entity_poly.entity_id
_entity_poly.type
_entity_poly.pdbx_seq_one_letter_code
_entity_poly.pdbx_strand_id
1 'polypeptide(L)'
;MKMWERAAAACALFGLGLAAPAGAACWSTKERSAAQVRELQTMLMVASLRCRAAGIDITPDYNSFVRAARETIEGANLAIKTHFAAEGGSQADYDRFTTALANAYGDGQTDAATCAEAVETAHAATMTPTEMARLASARLFPRRLPGDTCAIPAEAATAPTIASAPVLRLPDDVIDALTVMARYGTPPAAAAASAPTQLATLTR
;
A
#
# COMPACT_ATOMS: atom_id res chain seq x y z
N MET A 1 -1.71 76.66 17.62
CA MET A 1 -0.38 76.45 18.24
C MET A 1 -0.55 75.79 19.61
N LYS A 2 -0.33 74.48 19.72
CA LYS A 2 0.20 73.85 20.94
C LYS A 2 0.66 72.44 20.58
N MET A 3 1.97 72.31 20.39
CA MET A 3 2.72 71.05 20.33
C MET A 3 2.47 70.26 21.62
N TRP A 4 2.22 68.96 21.45
CA TRP A 4 2.54 67.96 22.46
C TRP A 4 2.87 66.68 21.67
N GLU A 5 4.14 66.34 21.67
CA GLU A 5 4.69 65.09 21.19
C GLU A 5 4.63 64.08 22.34
N ARG A 6 4.15 62.86 22.09
CA ARG A 6 4.75 61.63 22.64
C ARG A 6 4.46 60.44 21.72
N ALA A 7 5.54 59.88 21.21
CA ALA A 7 5.62 58.67 20.43
C ALA A 7 5.06 57.45 21.21
N ALA A 8 4.35 56.59 20.49
CA ALA A 8 4.24 55.17 20.81
C ALA A 8 4.42 54.39 19.50
N ALA A 9 5.68 54.07 19.22
CA ALA A 9 6.04 53.05 18.24
C ALA A 9 5.54 51.70 18.78
N ALA A 10 4.43 51.21 18.25
CA ALA A 10 4.03 49.82 18.43
C ALA A 10 4.48 49.06 17.18
N CYS A 11 5.58 48.31 17.35
CA CYS A 11 6.11 47.38 16.36
C CYS A 11 4.99 46.48 15.84
N ALA A 12 4.61 46.65 14.57
CA ALA A 12 3.87 45.66 13.82
C ALA A 12 4.79 44.44 13.63
N LEU A 13 4.73 43.49 14.56
CA LEU A 13 5.21 42.13 14.35
C LEU A 13 4.27 41.47 13.34
N PHE A 14 4.47 41.78 12.06
CA PHE A 14 3.99 40.95 10.97
C PHE A 14 4.71 39.61 11.10
N GLY A 15 4.02 38.61 11.64
CA GLY A 15 4.47 37.23 11.60
C GLY A 15 4.69 36.86 10.14
N LEU A 16 5.95 36.74 9.74
CA LEU A 16 6.34 35.98 8.57
C LEU A 16 5.98 34.53 8.87
N GLY A 17 4.72 34.17 8.60
CA GLY A 17 4.37 32.78 8.36
C GLY A 17 5.21 32.32 7.19
N LEU A 18 6.09 31.35 7.43
CA LEU A 18 6.78 30.61 6.39
C LEU A 18 5.70 29.99 5.49
N ALA A 19 5.36 30.68 4.41
CA ALA A 19 4.64 30.08 3.32
C ALA A 19 5.56 28.99 2.78
N ALA A 20 5.27 27.74 3.12
CA ALA A 20 5.87 26.61 2.43
C ALA A 20 5.70 26.87 0.93
N PRO A 21 6.74 26.68 0.11
CA PRO A 21 6.62 26.93 -1.31
C PRO A 21 5.48 26.05 -1.82
N ALA A 22 4.62 26.62 -2.66
CA ALA A 22 3.72 25.85 -3.52
C ALA A 22 4.56 25.12 -4.59
N GLY A 23 5.45 24.24 -4.12
CA GLY A 23 6.05 23.20 -4.94
C GLY A 23 5.00 22.11 -5.11
N ALA A 24 5.04 21.42 -6.26
CA ALA A 24 4.22 20.24 -6.55
C ALA A 24 3.95 19.44 -5.27
N ALA A 25 2.68 19.16 -4.98
CA ALA A 25 2.29 18.50 -3.74
C ALA A 25 2.77 17.06 -3.85
N CYS A 26 4.00 16.81 -3.41
CA CYS A 26 4.63 15.53 -3.59
C CYS A 26 3.81 14.44 -2.88
N TRP A 27 3.82 13.21 -3.40
CA TRP A 27 2.96 12.15 -2.85
C TRP A 27 3.26 11.87 -1.38
N SER A 28 2.24 11.89 -0.53
CA SER A 28 2.31 11.43 0.87
C SER A 28 2.32 9.90 0.95
N THR A 29 2.68 9.34 2.11
CA THR A 29 2.65 7.88 2.33
C THR A 29 1.25 7.29 2.14
N LYS A 30 0.21 8.03 2.54
CA LYS A 30 -1.18 7.61 2.36
C LYS A 30 -1.56 7.57 0.88
N GLU A 31 -1.23 8.61 0.13
CA GLU A 31 -1.55 8.68 -1.31
C GLU A 31 -0.76 7.63 -2.09
N ARG A 32 0.51 7.37 -1.72
CA ARG A 32 1.29 6.25 -2.27
C ARG A 32 0.59 4.91 -2.04
N SER A 33 0.17 4.64 -0.81
CA SER A 33 -0.55 3.40 -0.50
C SER A 33 -1.88 3.29 -1.28
N ALA A 34 -2.58 4.40 -1.48
CA ALA A 34 -3.75 4.44 -2.34
C ALA A 34 -3.43 4.12 -3.81
N ALA A 35 -2.37 4.72 -4.37
CA ALA A 35 -1.90 4.42 -5.72
C ALA A 35 -1.53 2.93 -5.88
N GLN A 36 -0.87 2.35 -4.89
CA GLN A 36 -0.53 0.93 -4.83
C GLN A 36 -1.76 0.01 -4.85
N VAL A 37 -2.80 0.35 -4.10
CA VAL A 37 -4.08 -0.37 -4.14
C VAL A 37 -4.72 -0.26 -5.52
N ARG A 38 -4.71 0.94 -6.13
CA ARG A 38 -5.25 1.15 -7.48
C ARG A 38 -4.48 0.37 -8.54
N GLU A 39 -3.17 0.29 -8.40
CA GLU A 39 -2.31 -0.49 -9.27
C GLU A 39 -2.59 -2.00 -9.14
N LEU A 40 -2.71 -2.52 -7.92
CA LEU A 40 -3.12 -3.91 -7.67
C LEU A 40 -4.46 -4.24 -8.34
N GLN A 41 -5.46 -3.37 -8.14
CA GLN A 41 -6.77 -3.55 -8.79
C GLN A 41 -6.64 -3.57 -10.31
N THR A 42 -5.87 -2.65 -10.89
CA THR A 42 -5.71 -2.52 -12.34
C THR A 42 -4.99 -3.73 -12.93
N MET A 43 -3.94 -4.22 -12.26
CA MET A 43 -3.23 -5.44 -12.63
C MET A 43 -4.18 -6.64 -12.66
N LEU A 44 -4.98 -6.87 -11.61
CA LEU A 44 -5.93 -7.98 -11.57
C LEU A 44 -7.04 -7.84 -12.63
N MET A 45 -7.51 -6.62 -12.89
CA MET A 45 -8.48 -6.34 -13.93
C MET A 45 -7.92 -6.69 -15.32
N VAL A 46 -6.72 -6.20 -15.64
CA VAL A 46 -6.07 -6.44 -16.93
C VAL A 46 -5.71 -7.92 -17.10
N ALA A 47 -5.24 -8.58 -16.03
CA ALA A 47 -5.02 -10.03 -16.02
C ALA A 47 -6.32 -10.79 -16.34
N SER A 48 -7.45 -10.41 -15.72
CA SER A 48 -8.76 -11.03 -16.00
C SER A 48 -9.17 -10.89 -17.48
N LEU A 49 -8.97 -9.71 -18.08
CA LEU A 49 -9.27 -9.49 -19.49
C LEU A 49 -8.38 -10.35 -20.41
N ARG A 50 -7.07 -10.40 -20.12
CA ARG A 50 -6.09 -11.15 -20.91
C ARG A 50 -6.30 -12.66 -20.80
N CYS A 51 -6.52 -13.17 -19.60
CA CYS A 51 -6.83 -14.58 -19.36
C CYS A 51 -8.08 -15.01 -20.11
N ARG A 52 -9.14 -14.18 -20.07
CA ARG A 52 -10.36 -14.46 -20.84
C ARG A 52 -10.10 -14.49 -22.34
N ALA A 53 -9.28 -13.58 -22.87
CA ALA A 53 -8.87 -13.59 -24.28
C ALA A 53 -8.05 -14.84 -24.65
N ALA A 54 -7.32 -15.42 -23.69
CA ALA A 54 -6.60 -16.69 -23.82
C ALA A 54 -7.47 -17.94 -23.56
N GLY A 55 -8.78 -17.78 -23.31
CA GLY A 55 -9.71 -18.89 -23.06
C GLY A 55 -9.77 -19.38 -21.61
N ILE A 56 -9.17 -18.67 -20.66
CA ILE A 56 -9.18 -18.98 -19.23
C ILE A 56 -10.01 -17.93 -18.50
N ASP A 57 -11.23 -18.27 -18.07
CA ASP A 57 -12.09 -17.31 -17.38
C ASP A 57 -11.77 -17.22 -15.89
N ILE A 58 -11.11 -16.12 -15.49
CA ILE A 58 -10.86 -15.75 -14.08
C ILE A 58 -11.68 -14.51 -13.66
N THR A 59 -12.66 -14.11 -14.48
CA THR A 59 -13.56 -12.99 -14.18
C THR A 59 -14.29 -13.16 -12.83
N PRO A 60 -14.74 -14.37 -12.42
CA PRO A 60 -15.35 -14.57 -11.11
C PRO A 60 -14.43 -14.20 -9.94
N ASP A 61 -13.14 -14.55 -10.02
CA ASP A 61 -12.15 -14.28 -8.97
C ASP A 61 -11.87 -12.79 -8.84
N TYR A 62 -11.66 -12.10 -9.97
CA TYR A 62 -11.51 -10.64 -9.99
C TYR A 62 -12.76 -9.95 -9.42
N ASN A 63 -13.96 -10.38 -9.81
CA ASN A 63 -15.20 -9.80 -9.29
C ASN A 63 -15.37 -10.04 -7.79
N SER A 64 -14.95 -11.20 -7.29
CA SER A 64 -14.93 -11.49 -5.85
C SER A 64 -14.01 -10.53 -5.10
N PHE A 65 -12.79 -10.34 -5.62
CA PHE A 65 -11.84 -9.35 -5.11
C PHE A 65 -12.44 -7.95 -5.06
N VAL A 66 -13.02 -7.46 -6.16
CA VAL A 66 -13.61 -6.10 -6.21
C VAL A 66 -14.74 -5.92 -5.20
N ARG A 67 -15.59 -6.94 -5.02
CA ARG A 67 -16.68 -6.87 -4.02
C ARG A 67 -16.14 -6.82 -2.60
N ALA A 68 -15.17 -7.67 -2.27
CA ALA A 68 -14.59 -7.74 -0.92
C ALA A 68 -13.75 -6.50 -0.59
N ALA A 69 -13.02 -5.95 -1.57
CA ALA A 69 -12.12 -4.81 -1.39
C ALA A 69 -12.78 -3.45 -1.70
N ARG A 70 -14.11 -3.39 -1.85
CA ARG A 70 -14.83 -2.23 -2.36
C ARG A 70 -14.49 -0.93 -1.62
N GLU A 71 -14.61 -0.92 -0.30
CA GLU A 71 -14.36 0.27 0.52
C GLU A 71 -12.90 0.75 0.41
N THR A 72 -11.96 -0.20 0.42
CA THR A 72 -10.53 0.10 0.24
C THR A 72 -10.25 0.72 -1.13
N ILE A 73 -10.85 0.19 -2.19
CA ILE A 73 -10.72 0.70 -3.56
C ILE A 73 -11.33 2.10 -3.68
N GLU A 74 -12.53 2.32 -3.13
CA GLU A 74 -13.21 3.62 -3.16
C GLU A 74 -12.40 4.68 -2.38
N GLY A 75 -11.91 4.34 -1.18
CA GLY A 75 -11.05 5.22 -0.38
C GLY A 75 -9.73 5.54 -1.08
N ALA A 76 -9.11 4.56 -1.73
CA ALA A 76 -7.90 4.78 -2.53
C ALA A 76 -8.16 5.72 -3.72
N ASN A 77 -9.26 5.50 -4.45
CA ASN A 77 -9.64 6.38 -5.56
C ASN A 77 -9.86 7.82 -5.10
N LEU A 78 -10.53 8.02 -3.96
CA LEU A 78 -10.73 9.35 -3.40
C LEU A 78 -9.40 10.03 -3.04
N ALA A 79 -8.48 9.32 -2.38
CA ALA A 79 -7.19 9.87 -2.00
C ALA A 79 -6.38 10.35 -3.21
N ILE A 80 -6.36 9.57 -4.30
CA ILE A 80 -5.65 9.92 -5.54
C ILE A 80 -6.31 11.12 -6.22
N LYS A 81 -7.64 11.19 -6.26
CA LYS A 81 -8.35 12.34 -6.83
C LYS A 81 -8.08 13.62 -6.03
N THR A 82 -8.08 13.52 -4.71
CA THR A 82 -7.73 14.64 -3.83
C THR A 82 -6.31 15.13 -4.07
N HIS A 83 -5.35 14.21 -4.25
CA HIS A 83 -3.97 14.55 -4.59
C HIS A 83 -3.91 15.39 -5.88
N PHE A 84 -4.48 14.89 -6.99
CA PHE A 84 -4.48 15.65 -8.24
C PHE A 84 -5.20 17.00 -8.11
N ALA A 85 -6.31 17.06 -7.38
CA ALA A 85 -7.02 18.33 -7.13
C ALA A 85 -6.17 19.33 -6.33
N ALA A 86 -5.39 18.87 -5.35
CA ALA A 86 -4.49 19.70 -4.55
C ALA A 86 -3.33 20.26 -5.38
N GLU A 87 -2.92 19.56 -6.43
CA GLU A 87 -1.92 20.04 -7.41
C GLU A 87 -2.51 20.95 -8.51
N GLY A 88 -3.80 21.32 -8.41
CA GLY A 88 -4.50 22.09 -9.44
C GLY A 88 -4.87 21.27 -10.68
N GLY A 89 -4.74 19.95 -10.60
CA GLY A 89 -5.19 18.99 -11.60
C GLY A 89 -6.71 18.76 -11.58
N SER A 90 -7.15 17.93 -12.51
CA SER A 90 -8.54 17.67 -12.86
C SER A 90 -8.84 16.17 -12.86
N GLN A 91 -10.10 15.80 -13.11
CA GLN A 91 -10.48 14.41 -13.35
C GLN A 91 -9.69 13.77 -14.51
N ALA A 92 -9.30 14.58 -15.53
CA ALA A 92 -8.49 14.09 -16.65
C ALA A 92 -7.08 13.65 -16.22
N ASP A 93 -6.51 14.23 -15.15
CA ASP A 93 -5.22 13.81 -14.60
C ASP A 93 -5.31 12.44 -13.92
N TYR A 94 -6.38 12.23 -13.14
CA TYR A 94 -6.71 10.91 -12.60
C TYR A 94 -6.94 9.88 -13.71
N ASP A 95 -7.69 10.23 -14.76
CA ASP A 95 -7.98 9.32 -15.87
C ASP A 95 -6.70 8.96 -16.65
N ARG A 96 -5.81 9.93 -16.89
CA ARG A 96 -4.47 9.69 -17.46
C ARG A 96 -3.64 8.76 -16.59
N PHE A 97 -3.64 8.97 -15.27
CA PHE A 97 -2.97 8.07 -14.32
C PHE A 97 -3.50 6.64 -14.42
N THR A 98 -4.83 6.44 -14.38
CA THR A 98 -5.42 5.09 -14.48
C THR A 98 -5.19 4.44 -15.84
N THR A 99 -5.16 5.22 -16.92
CA THR A 99 -4.84 4.73 -18.27
C THR A 99 -3.39 4.29 -18.36
N ALA A 100 -2.46 5.06 -17.77
CA ALA A 100 -1.06 4.66 -17.68
C ALA A 100 -0.91 3.32 -16.95
N LEU A 101 -1.63 3.12 -15.84
CA LEU A 101 -1.69 1.84 -15.12
C LEU A 101 -2.33 0.70 -15.92
N ALA A 102 -3.27 0.97 -16.83
CA ALA A 102 -3.85 -0.10 -17.66
C ALA A 102 -2.87 -0.54 -18.75
N ASN A 103 -2.28 0.44 -19.45
CA ASN A 103 -1.30 0.18 -20.53
C ASN A 103 -0.07 -0.57 -20.01
N ALA A 104 0.36 -0.19 -18.82
CA ALA A 104 1.40 -0.82 -18.03
C ALA A 104 1.32 -2.35 -17.90
N TYR A 105 0.11 -2.88 -17.73
CA TYR A 105 -0.12 -4.32 -17.56
C TYR A 105 -0.67 -4.97 -18.84
N GLY A 106 -0.86 -4.19 -19.91
CA GLY A 106 -1.56 -4.60 -21.12
C GLY A 106 -0.77 -5.54 -22.03
N ASP A 107 0.57 -5.54 -21.96
CA ASP A 107 1.46 -6.20 -22.93
C ASP A 107 2.16 -7.47 -22.42
N GLY A 108 1.84 -7.93 -21.21
CA GLY A 108 2.46 -9.13 -20.65
C GLY A 108 2.13 -10.42 -21.43
N GLN A 109 3.01 -11.41 -21.33
CA GLN A 109 2.72 -12.77 -21.78
C GLN A 109 1.59 -13.39 -20.94
N THR A 110 0.66 -14.10 -21.57
CA THR A 110 -0.47 -14.76 -20.90
C THR A 110 -0.49 -16.24 -21.24
N ASP A 111 -0.53 -17.05 -20.20
CA ASP A 111 -0.62 -18.51 -20.20
C ASP A 111 -1.38 -18.99 -18.96
N ALA A 112 -1.50 -20.31 -18.79
CA ALA A 112 -2.21 -20.87 -17.64
C ALA A 112 -1.56 -20.53 -16.29
N ALA A 113 -0.22 -20.44 -16.24
CA ALA A 113 0.50 -20.17 -14.99
C ALA A 113 0.27 -18.72 -14.52
N THR A 114 0.40 -17.76 -15.43
CA THR A 114 0.13 -16.34 -15.15
C THR A 114 -1.33 -16.08 -14.77
N CYS A 115 -2.29 -16.83 -15.35
CA CYS A 115 -3.68 -16.74 -14.94
C CYS A 115 -3.93 -17.34 -13.54
N ALA A 116 -3.27 -18.46 -13.21
CA ALA A 116 -3.36 -19.04 -11.86
C ALA A 116 -2.77 -18.09 -10.80
N GLU A 117 -1.63 -17.47 -11.07
CA GLU A 117 -1.01 -16.48 -10.18
C GLU A 117 -1.94 -15.27 -9.93
N ALA A 118 -2.65 -14.82 -10.97
CA ALA A 118 -3.63 -13.74 -10.83
C ALA A 118 -4.81 -14.14 -9.92
N VAL A 119 -5.29 -15.39 -10.03
CA VAL A 119 -6.33 -15.94 -9.14
C VAL A 119 -5.84 -15.99 -7.69
N GLU A 120 -4.66 -16.56 -7.46
CA GLU A 120 -4.05 -16.64 -6.12
C GLU A 120 -3.87 -15.26 -5.50
N THR A 121 -3.41 -14.29 -6.30
CA THR A 121 -3.25 -12.91 -5.86
C THR A 121 -4.60 -12.26 -5.52
N ALA A 122 -5.62 -12.49 -6.34
CA ALA A 122 -6.97 -11.97 -6.07
C ALA A 122 -7.53 -12.54 -4.76
N HIS A 123 -7.34 -13.83 -4.50
CA HIS A 123 -7.78 -14.48 -3.26
C HIS A 123 -7.01 -13.96 -2.05
N ALA A 124 -5.67 -13.95 -2.11
CA ALA A 124 -4.81 -13.47 -1.03
C ALA A 124 -5.12 -12.01 -0.64
N ALA A 125 -5.38 -11.15 -1.64
CA ALA A 125 -5.74 -9.75 -1.41
C ALA A 125 -7.06 -9.54 -0.66
N THR A 126 -7.88 -10.58 -0.50
CA THR A 126 -9.14 -10.52 0.27
C THR A 126 -9.05 -11.18 1.65
N MET A 127 -7.94 -11.86 1.97
CA MET A 127 -7.82 -12.60 3.22
C MET A 127 -7.80 -11.68 4.44
N THR A 128 -6.97 -10.63 4.40
CA THR A 128 -6.86 -9.63 5.48
C THR A 128 -6.46 -8.26 4.92
N PRO A 129 -6.77 -7.16 5.63
CA PRO A 129 -6.27 -5.84 5.25
C PRO A 129 -4.75 -5.76 5.17
N THR A 130 -4.03 -6.47 6.05
CA THR A 130 -2.57 -6.53 6.06
C THR A 130 -2.03 -7.22 4.81
N GLU A 131 -2.64 -8.32 4.39
CA GLU A 131 -2.22 -9.04 3.18
C GLU A 131 -2.51 -8.22 1.92
N MET A 132 -3.66 -7.54 1.88
CA MET A 132 -3.96 -6.59 0.81
C MET A 132 -2.90 -5.48 0.74
N ALA A 133 -2.53 -4.89 1.87
CA ALA A 133 -1.51 -3.85 1.94
C ALA A 133 -0.12 -4.37 1.54
N ARG A 134 0.26 -5.59 1.99
CA ARG A 134 1.52 -6.24 1.62
C ARG A 134 1.60 -6.45 0.12
N LEU A 135 0.56 -7.05 -0.46
CA LEU A 135 0.45 -7.22 -1.90
C LEU A 135 0.53 -5.86 -2.58
N ALA A 136 -0.38 -4.93 -2.29
CA ALA A 136 -0.36 -3.58 -2.86
C ALA A 136 1.03 -2.92 -2.80
N SER A 137 1.73 -3.01 -1.67
CA SER A 137 3.04 -2.37 -1.46
C SER A 137 4.14 -2.85 -2.40
N ALA A 138 4.01 -4.05 -2.97
CA ALA A 138 4.95 -4.60 -3.94
C ALA A 138 4.75 -4.05 -5.37
N ARG A 139 3.73 -3.22 -5.63
CA ARG A 139 3.44 -2.62 -6.95
C ARG A 139 3.78 -1.12 -6.94
N LEU A 140 4.33 -0.54 -8.02
CA LEU A 140 4.68 0.89 -8.17
C LEU A 140 5.05 1.26 -9.66
N PHE A 141 4.20 0.96 -10.64
CA PHE A 141 4.46 1.17 -12.07
C PHE A 141 5.02 2.57 -12.42
N PRO A 142 5.82 2.71 -13.50
CA PRO A 142 7.26 2.46 -13.49
C PRO A 142 8.01 3.57 -12.70
N ARG A 143 8.54 3.24 -11.53
CA ARG A 143 9.57 3.98 -10.74
C ARG A 143 9.33 5.44 -10.37
N ARG A 144 8.32 6.15 -10.89
CA ARG A 144 7.87 7.46 -10.41
C ARG A 144 6.38 7.61 -10.65
N LEU A 145 5.63 7.82 -9.56
CA LEU A 145 4.32 8.44 -9.67
C LEU A 145 4.47 9.77 -10.43
N PRO A 146 3.45 10.27 -11.14
CA PRO A 146 3.50 11.61 -11.71
C PRO A 146 3.76 12.61 -10.56
N GLY A 147 4.93 13.25 -10.55
CA GLY A 147 5.40 14.08 -9.43
C GLY A 147 6.40 13.35 -8.50
N ASP A 148 7.26 14.11 -7.83
CA ASP A 148 8.20 13.53 -6.86
C ASP A 148 7.44 13.07 -5.60
N THR A 149 8.02 12.12 -4.86
CA THR A 149 7.53 11.74 -3.53
C THR A 149 8.00 12.76 -2.51
N CYS A 150 7.15 13.13 -1.52
CA CYS A 150 7.61 14.03 -0.46
C CYS A 150 8.85 13.40 0.19
N ALA A 151 9.98 14.10 0.18
CA ALA A 151 10.99 13.85 1.18
C ALA A 151 10.31 14.06 2.54
N ILE A 152 10.36 13.05 3.41
CA ILE A 152 10.12 13.31 4.84
C ILE A 152 11.16 14.38 5.20
N PRO A 153 10.79 15.53 5.77
CA PRO A 153 11.78 16.53 6.17
C PRO A 153 12.86 15.81 6.97
N ALA A 154 14.13 15.98 6.57
CA ALA A 154 15.29 15.51 7.32
C ALA A 154 15.44 16.23 8.67
N GLU A 155 14.40 16.89 9.16
CA GLU A 155 14.28 17.45 10.51
C GLU A 155 13.79 16.41 11.54
N ALA A 156 13.90 15.12 11.19
CA ALA A 156 13.87 14.00 12.12
C ALA A 156 15.21 13.23 12.15
N ALA A 157 16.27 13.76 11.51
CA ALA A 157 17.61 13.17 11.54
C ALA A 157 18.53 13.75 12.62
N THR A 158 18.06 14.71 13.43
CA THR A 158 18.50 14.75 14.83
C THR A 158 17.63 13.73 15.54
N ALA A 159 18.15 12.51 15.69
CA ALA A 159 17.54 11.56 16.60
C ALA A 159 17.27 12.31 17.91
N PRO A 160 16.04 12.29 18.48
CA PRO A 160 15.94 12.56 19.89
C PRO A 160 16.93 11.59 20.53
N THR A 161 17.85 12.09 21.35
CA THR A 161 18.50 11.23 22.33
C THR A 161 17.36 10.70 23.19
N ILE A 162 16.78 9.56 22.80
CA ILE A 162 15.97 8.76 23.68
C ILE A 162 16.97 8.31 24.73
N ALA A 163 17.03 9.05 25.84
CA ALA A 163 17.62 8.53 27.06
C ALA A 163 17.01 7.14 27.23
N SER A 164 17.85 6.10 27.29
CA SER A 164 17.44 4.70 27.35
C SER A 164 16.22 4.57 28.25
N ALA A 165 15.05 4.34 27.64
CA ALA A 165 13.86 4.05 28.41
C ALA A 165 14.19 2.81 29.26
N PRO A 166 13.82 2.77 30.55
CA PRO A 166 13.99 1.57 31.32
C PRO A 166 13.27 0.44 30.57
N VAL A 167 13.99 -0.64 30.28
CA VAL A 167 13.38 -1.85 29.74
C VAL A 167 12.31 -2.27 30.74
N LEU A 168 11.04 -2.04 30.37
CA LEU A 168 9.92 -2.51 31.16
C LEU A 168 9.95 -4.04 31.07
N ARG A 169 10.37 -4.71 32.15
CA ARG A 169 10.22 -6.14 32.26
C ARG A 169 8.74 -6.44 32.42
N LEU A 170 8.20 -7.15 31.44
CA LEU A 170 6.87 -7.72 31.55
C LEU A 170 6.88 -8.75 32.70
N PRO A 171 5.82 -8.82 33.51
CA PRO A 171 5.59 -9.91 34.43
C PRO A 171 5.62 -11.27 33.71
N ASP A 172 6.10 -12.31 34.37
CA ASP A 172 6.27 -13.65 33.78
C ASP A 172 4.93 -14.22 33.27
N ASP A 173 3.81 -13.90 33.91
CA ASP A 173 2.46 -14.30 33.49
C ASP A 173 2.05 -13.71 32.14
N VAL A 174 2.53 -12.50 31.81
CA VAL A 174 2.27 -11.86 30.51
C VAL A 174 3.13 -12.50 29.42
N ILE A 175 4.37 -12.87 29.76
CA ILE A 175 5.26 -13.60 28.83
C ILE A 175 4.68 -14.99 28.53
N ASP A 176 4.18 -15.68 29.55
CA ASP A 176 3.53 -16.98 29.38
C ASP A 176 2.26 -16.88 28.54
N ALA A 177 1.42 -15.87 28.78
CA ALA A 177 0.21 -15.63 27.99
C ALA A 177 0.54 -15.37 26.50
N LEU A 178 1.56 -14.56 26.21
CA LEU A 178 2.02 -14.30 24.84
C LEU A 178 2.60 -15.56 24.18
N THR A 179 3.32 -16.38 24.95
CA THR A 179 3.86 -17.65 24.47
C THR A 179 2.75 -18.64 24.12
N VAL A 180 1.68 -18.68 24.92
CA VAL A 180 0.49 -19.50 24.66
C VAL A 180 -0.23 -19.00 23.40
N MET A 181 -0.44 -17.69 23.25
CA MET A 181 -1.04 -17.11 22.05
C MET A 181 -0.25 -17.41 20.76
N ALA A 182 1.08 -17.38 20.82
CA ALA A 182 1.94 -17.71 19.69
C ALA A 182 1.78 -19.18 19.22
N ARG A 183 1.54 -20.10 20.16
CA ARG A 183 1.27 -21.52 19.82
C ARG A 183 -0.07 -21.71 19.11
N TYR A 184 -1.08 -20.91 19.46
CA TYR A 184 -2.40 -20.97 18.80
C TYR A 184 -2.46 -20.25 17.44
N GLY A 185 -1.50 -19.35 17.16
CA GLY A 185 -1.40 -18.65 15.86
C GLY A 185 -0.68 -19.43 14.75
N THR A 186 -0.12 -20.60 15.06
CA THR A 186 0.59 -21.43 14.07
C THR A 186 -0.35 -22.55 13.61
N PRO A 187 -0.84 -22.56 12.36
CA PRO A 187 -1.59 -23.71 11.87
C PRO A 187 -0.71 -24.97 11.94
N PRO A 188 -1.23 -26.14 12.32
CA PRO A 188 -0.43 -27.36 12.36
C PRO A 188 0.12 -27.64 10.97
N ALA A 189 1.43 -27.85 10.88
CA ALA A 189 2.07 -28.33 9.67
C ALA A 189 1.32 -29.57 9.19
N ALA A 190 0.80 -29.51 7.96
CA ALA A 190 0.14 -30.64 7.32
C ALA A 190 1.04 -31.87 7.44
N ALA A 191 0.54 -32.92 8.08
CA ALA A 191 1.23 -34.18 8.21
C ALA A 191 1.63 -34.67 6.81
N ALA A 192 2.94 -34.76 6.57
CA ALA A 192 3.49 -35.39 5.39
C ALA A 192 2.96 -36.82 5.32
N ALA A 193 2.10 -37.09 4.35
CA ALA A 193 1.69 -38.44 4.01
C ALA A 193 2.93 -39.24 3.61
N SER A 194 3.32 -40.18 4.45
CA SER A 194 4.37 -41.16 4.19
C SER A 194 3.98 -42.01 2.97
N ALA A 195 4.86 -42.00 1.96
CA ALA A 195 4.76 -42.87 0.80
C ALA A 195 4.84 -44.37 1.19
N PRO A 196 4.19 -45.28 0.45
CA PRO A 196 4.27 -46.71 0.72
C PRO A 196 5.68 -47.27 0.42
N THR A 197 6.22 -47.97 1.40
CA THR A 197 7.46 -48.75 1.37
C THR A 197 7.51 -49.70 0.17
N GLN A 198 8.55 -49.59 -0.64
CA GLN A 198 8.85 -50.55 -1.71
C GLN A 198 9.17 -51.93 -1.12
N LEU A 199 8.50 -52.95 -1.66
CA LEU A 199 8.78 -54.36 -1.43
C LEU A 199 10.23 -54.67 -1.84
N ALA A 200 11.08 -54.99 -0.87
CA ALA A 200 12.39 -55.56 -1.14
C ALA A 200 12.21 -57.02 -1.61
N THR A 201 12.44 -57.26 -2.90
CA THR A 201 12.84 -58.57 -3.43
C THR A 201 14.20 -58.94 -2.86
N LEU A 202 14.27 -59.99 -2.05
CA LEU A 202 15.52 -60.66 -1.67
C LEU A 202 15.29 -62.17 -1.65
N THR A 203 15.74 -62.77 -2.76
CA THR A 203 16.33 -64.11 -2.91
C THR A 203 16.36 -65.04 -1.71
N ARG A 204 15.76 -66.22 -1.88
CA ARG A 204 16.36 -67.51 -1.55
C ARG A 204 15.90 -68.58 -2.53
#